data_AF-L1JZB5-F1
#
_entry.id   AF-L1JZB5-F1
#
_cell.length_a   1.000
_cell.length_b   1.000
_cell.length_c   1.000
_cell.angle_alpha   90.00
_cell.angle_beta   90.00
_cell.angle_gamma   90.00
#
_symmetry.space_group_name_H-M   'P 1'
#
loop_
_entity.id
_entity.type
_entity.pdbx_description
1 polymer ?
#
loop_
_entity_poly.entity_id
_entity_poly.type
_entity_poly.pdbx_seq_one_letter_code
_entity_poly.pdbx_strand_id
1 'polypeptide(L)'
;MFRPLTFNETREESQDYKISLDDLPKNRWSHEMTALEPGCLLLATPNEFLYFQTYLHRSVIFLAKHDEGGSAGFVLDKPAMYEIGAVTDKLPGFDKCPLYLGGDVGSGIQVLHRVEELGYSHRIIDGVMMGFDPWHAKELLEQNKCKEDDFKFFYRYTRWVRGQLEEEVKAGKWFIAAGSSDLIFRKSSKEGAPLWKEVLELMGGRYSLICKAAYNEL
;
A
#
# COMPACT_ATOMS: atom_id res chain seq x y z
N MET A 1 -13.14 -23.91 0.43
CA MET A 1 -13.24 -24.17 -1.02
C MET A 1 -13.14 -22.82 -1.71
N PHE A 2 -12.01 -22.48 -2.33
CA PHE A 2 -11.79 -21.14 -2.91
C PHE A 2 -12.48 -21.04 -4.27
N ARG A 3 -13.27 -19.98 -4.51
CA ARG A 3 -13.88 -19.68 -5.82
C ARG A 3 -12.89 -18.89 -6.70
N PRO A 4 -12.79 -19.18 -8.00
CA PRO A 4 -11.88 -18.46 -8.89
C PRO A 4 -12.38 -17.03 -9.16
N LEU A 5 -11.44 -16.08 -9.17
CA LEU A 5 -11.65 -14.65 -9.44
C LEU A 5 -11.60 -14.41 -10.95
N THR A 6 -12.60 -13.74 -11.50
CA THR A 6 -12.57 -13.23 -12.89
C THR A 6 -12.37 -11.73 -12.89
N PHE A 7 -11.36 -11.26 -13.61
CA PHE A 7 -11.09 -9.85 -13.86
C PHE A 7 -11.95 -9.35 -15.03
N ASN A 8 -12.69 -8.26 -14.82
CA ASN A 8 -13.26 -7.46 -15.91
C ASN A 8 -12.69 -6.04 -15.80
N GLU A 9 -12.12 -5.56 -16.90
CA GLU A 9 -11.60 -4.20 -17.03
C GLU A 9 -12.74 -3.25 -17.42
N THR A 10 -13.04 -2.27 -16.57
CA THR A 10 -13.82 -1.09 -16.95
C THR A 10 -12.88 0.11 -17.04
N ARG A 11 -12.83 0.74 -18.23
CA ARG A 11 -12.16 2.03 -18.45
C ARG A 11 -12.86 3.11 -17.62
N GLU A 12 -12.13 3.78 -16.74
CA GLU A 12 -12.62 4.95 -15.99
C GLU A 12 -12.16 6.26 -16.66
N GLU A 13 -13.11 7.17 -16.88
CA GLU A 13 -12.86 8.55 -17.28
C GLU A 13 -12.29 9.35 -16.10
N SER A 14 -11.26 10.15 -16.35
CA SER A 14 -10.55 10.96 -15.36
C SER A 14 -11.39 12.13 -14.86
N GLN A 15 -11.79 12.10 -13.59
CA GLN A 15 -12.24 13.29 -12.86
C GLN A 15 -11.01 13.97 -12.25
N ASP A 16 -10.79 15.24 -12.59
CA ASP A 16 -9.69 16.07 -12.09
C ASP A 16 -9.90 16.42 -10.60
N TYR A 17 -9.33 15.61 -9.71
CA TYR A 17 -9.25 15.93 -8.29
C TYR A 17 -8.12 16.92 -8.04
N LYS A 18 -8.44 18.23 -7.99
CA LYS A 18 -7.55 19.26 -7.42
C LYS A 18 -7.61 19.16 -5.89
N ILE A 19 -6.65 18.45 -5.29
CA ILE A 19 -6.45 18.49 -3.84
C ILE A 19 -5.48 19.62 -3.52
N SER A 20 -5.86 20.52 -2.61
CA SER A 20 -4.92 21.50 -2.08
C SER A 20 -3.98 20.80 -1.09
N LEU A 21 -2.67 21.06 -1.19
CA LEU A 21 -1.69 20.60 -0.21
C LEU A 21 -2.03 21.06 1.21
N ASP A 22 -2.70 22.21 1.35
CA ASP A 22 -3.15 22.75 2.65
C ASP A 22 -4.28 21.92 3.29
N ASP A 23 -4.96 21.07 2.53
CA ASP A 23 -6.02 20.19 3.00
C ASP A 23 -5.51 18.81 3.44
N LEU A 24 -4.21 18.52 3.24
CA LEU A 24 -3.64 17.24 3.66
C LEU A 24 -3.50 17.19 5.19
N PRO A 25 -3.82 16.04 5.82
CA PRO A 25 -3.63 15.87 7.26
C PRO A 25 -2.18 16.16 7.66
N LYS A 26 -1.97 17.03 8.65
CA LYS A 26 -0.63 17.50 9.10
C LYS A 26 0.33 16.38 9.55
N ASN A 27 -0.18 15.19 9.82
CA ASN A 27 0.56 13.98 10.19
C ASN A 27 1.04 13.15 8.99
N ARG A 28 0.66 13.52 7.76
CA ARG A 28 1.14 12.88 6.53
C ARG A 28 2.33 13.64 5.97
N TRP A 29 3.41 12.91 5.75
CA TRP A 29 4.64 13.44 5.15
C TRP A 29 5.26 12.36 4.28
N SER A 30 5.99 12.78 3.25
CA SER A 30 6.82 11.90 2.44
C SER A 30 8.03 12.68 1.92
N HIS A 31 9.16 12.01 1.75
CA HIS A 31 10.35 12.61 1.14
C HIS A 31 11.13 11.55 0.35
N GLU A 32 11.90 12.01 -0.64
CA GLU A 32 12.77 11.13 -1.43
C GLU A 32 13.79 10.40 -0.55
N MET A 33 14.11 9.18 -0.96
CA MET A 33 15.21 8.37 -0.44
C MET A 33 16.10 7.90 -1.58
N THR A 34 17.35 7.60 -1.27
CA THR A 34 18.35 7.13 -2.26
C THR A 34 18.66 5.64 -2.13
N ALA A 35 18.19 4.98 -1.08
CA ALA A 35 18.50 3.58 -0.77
C ALA A 35 17.23 2.79 -0.50
N LEU A 36 17.25 1.51 -0.91
CA LEU A 36 16.21 0.55 -0.59
C LEU A 36 16.41 0.04 0.84
N GLU A 37 15.37 0.11 1.65
CA GLU A 37 15.36 -0.47 2.99
C GLU A 37 13.93 -0.89 3.37
N PRO A 38 13.77 -1.89 4.25
CA PRO A 38 12.46 -2.21 4.81
C PRO A 38 11.81 -0.96 5.42
N GLY A 39 10.56 -0.70 5.07
CA GLY A 39 9.82 0.49 5.47
C GLY A 39 9.67 1.55 4.38
N CYS A 40 10.52 1.55 3.35
CA CYS A 40 10.41 2.54 2.28
C CYS A 40 9.18 2.29 1.40
N LEU A 41 8.76 3.35 0.70
CA LEU A 41 7.75 3.33 -0.34
C LEU A 41 8.43 3.28 -1.72
N LEU A 42 7.88 2.48 -2.62
CA LEU A 42 8.21 2.47 -4.03
C LEU A 42 7.04 3.06 -4.81
N LEU A 43 7.30 4.10 -5.59
CA LEU A 43 6.30 4.71 -6.47
C LEU A 43 6.67 4.37 -7.90
N ALA A 44 5.74 3.75 -8.63
CA ALA A 44 5.94 3.50 -10.05
C ALA A 44 6.15 4.84 -10.78
N THR A 45 7.17 4.95 -11.63
CA THR A 45 7.34 6.15 -12.44
C THR A 45 6.23 6.25 -13.50
N PRO A 46 5.82 7.46 -13.94
CA PRO A 46 4.54 7.67 -14.64
C PRO A 46 4.31 6.84 -15.91
N ASN A 47 5.39 6.47 -16.59
CA ASN A 47 5.37 5.81 -17.90
C ASN A 47 5.67 4.30 -17.82
N GLU A 48 5.88 3.76 -16.62
CA GLU A 48 6.20 2.35 -16.42
C GLU A 48 4.96 1.50 -16.18
N PHE A 49 5.05 0.20 -16.43
CA PHE A 49 3.96 -0.77 -16.23
C PHE A 49 2.69 -0.49 -17.05
N LEU A 50 2.77 0.25 -18.16
CA LEU A 50 1.60 0.55 -19.02
C LEU A 50 1.05 -0.66 -19.77
N TYR A 51 1.90 -1.65 -20.06
CA TYR A 51 1.55 -2.80 -20.91
C TYR A 51 1.67 -4.14 -20.20
N PHE A 52 2.59 -4.25 -19.24
CA PHE A 52 2.84 -5.47 -18.46
C PHE A 52 2.78 -5.13 -16.97
N GLN A 53 2.18 -6.03 -16.18
CA GLN A 53 1.94 -5.80 -14.76
C GLN A 53 1.18 -4.48 -14.51
N THR A 54 0.14 -4.22 -15.30
CA THR A 54 -0.63 -2.95 -15.31
C THR A 54 -1.21 -2.56 -13.97
N TYR A 55 -1.42 -3.53 -13.07
CA TYR A 55 -1.81 -3.27 -11.69
C TYR A 55 -0.77 -2.46 -10.89
N LEU A 56 0.49 -2.38 -11.35
CA LEU A 56 1.56 -1.57 -10.78
C LEU A 56 1.63 -0.15 -11.35
N HIS A 57 0.90 0.16 -12.43
CA HIS A 57 0.87 1.52 -12.97
C HIS A 57 0.34 2.49 -11.92
N ARG A 58 1.12 3.56 -11.69
CA ARG A 58 0.87 4.58 -10.66
C ARG A 58 0.49 3.97 -9.31
N SER A 59 1.19 2.90 -8.93
CA SER A 59 1.01 2.24 -7.64
C SER A 59 2.00 2.78 -6.62
N VAL A 60 1.65 2.62 -5.34
CA VAL A 60 2.57 2.81 -4.22
C VAL A 60 2.72 1.48 -3.49
N ILE A 61 3.95 1.00 -3.36
CA ILE A 61 4.28 -0.24 -2.67
C ILE A 61 5.01 0.07 -1.38
N PHE A 62 4.57 -0.53 -0.28
CA PHE A 62 5.35 -0.56 0.96
C PHE A 62 6.31 -1.75 0.95
N LEU A 63 7.61 -1.49 1.11
CA LEU A 63 8.65 -2.51 1.12
C LEU A 63 8.76 -3.13 2.51
N ALA A 64 8.14 -4.29 2.73
CA ALA A 64 8.15 -4.95 4.03
C ALA A 64 9.47 -5.67 4.33
N LYS A 65 10.18 -6.10 3.29
CA LYS A 65 11.44 -6.83 3.39
C LYS A 65 12.37 -6.47 2.23
N HIS A 66 13.65 -6.29 2.54
CA HIS A 66 14.74 -6.16 1.57
C HIS A 66 16.02 -6.73 2.19
N ASP A 67 16.52 -7.84 1.65
CA ASP A 67 17.77 -8.47 2.08
C ASP A 67 18.48 -9.16 0.90
N GLU A 68 19.59 -9.85 1.17
CA GLU A 68 20.36 -10.56 0.15
C GLU A 68 19.56 -11.67 -0.58
N GLY A 69 18.45 -12.13 0.02
CA GLY A 69 17.54 -13.11 -0.57
C GLY A 69 16.51 -12.51 -1.53
N GLY A 70 16.40 -11.18 -1.59
CA GLY A 70 15.45 -10.45 -2.42
C GLY A 70 14.53 -9.55 -1.59
N SER A 71 13.40 -9.18 -2.19
CA SER A 71 12.51 -8.18 -1.61
C SER A 71 11.05 -8.63 -1.59
N ALA A 72 10.28 -8.13 -0.64
CA ALA A 72 8.84 -8.34 -0.58
C ALA A 72 8.12 -7.09 -0.08
N GLY A 73 6.91 -6.85 -0.57
CA GLY A 73 6.13 -5.66 -0.23
C GLY A 73 4.65 -5.79 -0.53
N PHE A 74 3.92 -4.71 -0.32
CA PHE A 74 2.48 -4.65 -0.49
C PHE A 74 2.08 -3.44 -1.32
N VAL A 75 1.34 -3.66 -2.40
CA VAL A 75 0.68 -2.57 -3.11
C VAL A 75 -0.40 -1.96 -2.20
N LEU A 76 -0.25 -0.69 -1.84
CA LEU A 76 -1.03 -0.03 -0.80
C LEU A 76 -2.38 0.52 -1.28
N ASP A 77 -2.52 0.78 -2.58
CA ASP A 77 -3.54 1.67 -3.12
C ASP A 77 -4.54 0.98 -4.07
N LYS A 78 -4.52 -0.35 -4.13
CA LYS A 78 -5.43 -1.15 -4.97
C LYS A 78 -6.47 -1.88 -4.10
N PRO A 79 -7.58 -1.24 -3.71
CA PRO A 79 -8.65 -1.92 -3.00
C PRO A 79 -9.26 -3.01 -3.90
N ALA A 80 -9.50 -4.19 -3.32
CA ALA A 80 -10.30 -5.22 -3.95
C ALA A 80 -11.80 -4.92 -3.80
N MET A 81 -12.64 -5.63 -4.55
CA MET A 81 -14.11 -5.48 -4.45
C MET A 81 -14.72 -6.16 -3.20
N TYR A 82 -13.90 -6.77 -2.35
CA TYR A 82 -14.35 -7.60 -1.25
C TYR A 82 -13.94 -7.03 0.10
N GLU A 83 -14.85 -7.14 1.06
CA GLU A 83 -14.55 -7.03 2.48
C GLU A 83 -14.08 -8.39 3.02
N ILE A 84 -13.43 -8.40 4.18
CA ILE A 84 -12.86 -9.62 4.78
C ILE A 84 -13.91 -10.71 4.98
N GLY A 85 -15.09 -10.38 5.49
CA GLY A 85 -16.16 -11.35 5.79
C GLY A 85 -16.69 -12.07 4.55
N ALA A 86 -16.55 -11.47 3.37
CA ALA A 86 -16.91 -12.13 2.10
C ALA A 86 -15.87 -13.18 1.66
N VAL A 87 -14.64 -13.10 2.19
CA VAL A 87 -13.51 -13.96 1.82
C VAL A 87 -13.27 -15.05 2.86
N THR A 88 -13.42 -14.74 4.15
CA THR A 88 -13.19 -15.68 5.25
C THR A 88 -13.92 -15.27 6.54
N ASP A 89 -14.30 -16.26 7.32
CA ASP A 89 -14.83 -16.16 8.70
C ASP A 89 -13.74 -16.25 9.79
N LYS A 90 -12.46 -16.33 9.40
CA LYS A 90 -11.34 -16.59 10.31
C LYS A 90 -10.75 -15.34 10.97
N LEU A 91 -11.24 -14.15 10.61
CA LEU A 91 -10.76 -12.86 11.13
C LEU A 91 -11.93 -12.14 11.82
N PRO A 92 -12.41 -12.66 12.97
CA PRO A 92 -13.60 -12.15 13.64
C PRO A 92 -13.41 -10.70 14.09
N GLY A 93 -14.42 -9.86 13.88
CA GLY A 93 -14.39 -8.44 14.24
C GLY A 93 -13.80 -7.53 13.15
N PHE A 94 -13.37 -8.10 12.03
CA PHE A 94 -12.84 -7.36 10.88
C PHE A 94 -13.69 -7.56 9.63
N ASP A 95 -14.90 -8.10 9.74
CA ASP A 95 -15.73 -8.55 8.63
C ASP A 95 -15.97 -7.47 7.57
N LYS A 96 -16.10 -6.20 8.00
CA LYS A 96 -16.35 -5.03 7.15
C LYS A 96 -15.08 -4.33 6.66
N CYS A 97 -13.90 -4.78 7.09
CA CYS A 97 -12.66 -4.19 6.66
C CYS A 97 -12.44 -4.44 5.17
N PRO A 98 -12.00 -3.43 4.40
CA PRO A 98 -11.69 -3.61 2.99
C PRO A 98 -10.43 -4.46 2.81
N LEU A 99 -10.45 -5.36 1.83
CA LEU A 99 -9.28 -6.11 1.41
C LEU A 99 -8.57 -5.37 0.26
N TYR A 100 -7.25 -5.31 0.28
CA TYR A 100 -6.42 -4.74 -0.78
C TYR A 100 -5.73 -5.85 -1.57
N LEU A 101 -5.47 -5.63 -2.86
CA LEU A 101 -4.59 -6.51 -3.62
C LEU A 101 -3.14 -6.11 -3.32
N GLY A 102 -2.44 -6.90 -2.50
CA GLY A 102 -1.07 -6.62 -2.10
C GLY A 102 -0.02 -7.03 -3.14
N GLY A 103 -0.38 -7.91 -4.07
CA GLY A 103 0.46 -8.36 -5.18
C GLY A 103 -0.02 -9.69 -5.77
N ASP A 104 0.85 -10.41 -6.46
CA ASP A 104 0.52 -11.64 -7.21
C ASP A 104 1.04 -12.94 -6.56
N VAL A 105 1.92 -12.85 -5.55
CA VAL A 105 2.57 -13.99 -4.91
C VAL A 105 1.87 -14.45 -3.64
N GLY A 106 1.86 -15.77 -3.45
CA GLY A 106 1.37 -16.43 -2.23
C GLY A 106 -0.12 -16.73 -2.25
N SER A 107 -0.60 -17.20 -1.11
CA SER A 107 -2.02 -17.47 -0.86
C SER A 107 -2.40 -16.96 0.52
N GLY A 108 -3.56 -16.32 0.63
CA GLY A 108 -4.11 -15.86 1.90
C GLY A 108 -3.95 -14.36 2.15
N ILE A 109 -4.41 -13.97 3.34
CA ILE A 109 -4.47 -12.59 3.82
C ILE A 109 -3.18 -12.30 4.61
N GLN A 110 -2.55 -11.19 4.29
CA GLN A 110 -1.43 -10.58 4.99
C GLN A 110 -1.94 -9.31 5.68
N VAL A 111 -1.36 -8.97 6.83
CA VAL A 111 -1.85 -7.85 7.64
C VAL A 111 -0.69 -6.95 8.03
N LEU A 112 -0.87 -5.66 7.77
CA LEU A 112 -0.11 -4.60 8.42
C LEU A 112 -0.99 -4.00 9.52
N HIS A 113 -0.41 -3.61 10.66
CA HIS A 113 -1.12 -2.93 11.73
C HIS A 113 -0.25 -1.96 12.53
N ARG A 114 -0.87 -1.10 13.35
CA ARG A 114 -0.19 -0.18 14.27
C ARG A 114 -0.12 -0.67 15.73
N VAL A 115 -0.71 -1.83 16.01
CA VAL A 115 -0.88 -2.35 17.37
C VAL A 115 0.38 -3.08 17.85
N GLU A 116 1.26 -2.40 18.59
CA GLU A 116 2.54 -2.95 19.06
C GLU A 116 2.40 -4.20 19.96
N GLU A 117 1.34 -4.29 20.75
CA GLU A 117 1.12 -5.41 21.66
C GLU A 117 0.50 -6.66 20.99
N LEU A 118 0.16 -6.58 19.69
CA LEU A 118 -0.49 -7.70 19.00
C LEU A 118 0.45 -8.91 18.84
N GLY A 119 -0.06 -10.09 19.17
CA GLY A 119 0.67 -11.35 19.05
C GLY A 119 0.98 -11.75 17.60
N TYR A 120 1.98 -12.64 17.43
CA TYR A 120 2.43 -13.14 16.13
C TYR A 120 2.75 -12.02 15.11
N SER A 121 3.23 -10.88 15.61
CA SER A 121 3.63 -9.74 14.82
C SER A 121 5.11 -9.40 15.03
N HIS A 122 5.68 -8.67 14.07
CA HIS A 122 7.01 -8.08 14.19
C HIS A 122 6.98 -6.67 13.61
N ARG A 123 7.85 -5.80 14.15
CA ARG A 123 7.99 -4.42 13.68
C ARG A 123 8.82 -4.37 12.41
N ILE A 124 8.35 -3.58 11.44
CA ILE A 124 9.12 -3.24 10.23
C ILE A 124 9.78 -1.87 10.44
N ILE A 125 8.96 -0.86 10.72
CA ILE A 125 9.37 0.49 11.13
C ILE A 125 8.45 0.98 12.25
N ASP A 126 8.80 2.09 12.89
CA ASP A 126 7.98 2.67 13.96
C ASP A 126 6.53 2.94 13.48
N GLY A 127 5.57 2.39 14.22
CA GLY A 127 4.14 2.48 13.89
C GLY A 127 3.69 1.61 12.71
N VAL A 128 4.53 0.69 12.21
CA VAL A 128 4.14 -0.29 11.19
C VAL A 128 4.64 -1.68 11.57
N MET A 129 3.70 -2.51 11.99
CA MET A 129 3.89 -3.92 12.34
C MET A 129 3.35 -4.82 11.23
N MET A 130 3.90 -6.01 11.10
CA MET A 130 3.42 -7.05 10.20
C MET A 130 3.22 -8.37 10.94
N GLY A 131 2.11 -9.03 10.63
CA GLY A 131 1.69 -10.26 11.28
C GLY A 131 0.29 -10.11 11.89
N PHE A 132 -0.28 -11.22 12.35
CA PHE A 132 -1.66 -11.20 12.83
C PHE A 132 -2.00 -12.41 13.70
N ASP A 133 -2.42 -12.14 14.93
CA ASP A 133 -3.18 -13.07 15.74
C ASP A 133 -4.67 -12.67 15.70
N PRO A 134 -5.55 -13.42 15.02
CA PRO A 134 -6.95 -13.04 14.88
C PRO A 134 -7.71 -13.03 16.21
N TRP A 135 -7.34 -13.88 17.16
CA TRP A 135 -8.04 -13.98 18.44
C TRP A 135 -7.61 -12.86 19.37
N HIS A 136 -6.31 -12.61 19.46
CA HIS A 136 -5.80 -11.48 20.25
C HIS A 136 -6.26 -10.15 19.66
N ALA A 137 -6.28 -9.99 18.32
CA ALA A 137 -6.80 -8.78 17.68
C ALA A 137 -8.27 -8.51 18.03
N LYS A 138 -9.11 -9.56 18.03
CA LYS A 138 -10.52 -9.47 18.46
C LYS A 138 -10.64 -9.03 19.92
N GLU A 139 -9.85 -9.62 20.82
CA GLU A 139 -9.84 -9.23 22.24
C GLU A 139 -9.45 -7.75 22.43
N LEU A 140 -8.45 -7.27 21.68
CA LEU A 140 -8.02 -5.87 21.73
C LEU A 140 -9.08 -4.91 21.18
N LEU A 141 -9.80 -5.29 20.13
CA LEU A 141 -10.95 -4.54 19.61
C LEU A 141 -12.07 -4.45 20.66
N GLU A 142 -12.43 -5.58 21.29
CA GLU A 142 -13.47 -5.63 22.34
C GLU A 142 -13.09 -4.80 23.57
N GLN A 143 -11.81 -4.71 23.89
CA GLN A 143 -11.26 -3.87 24.96
C GLN A 143 -11.10 -2.39 24.56
N ASN A 144 -11.43 -2.01 23.32
CA ASN A 144 -11.20 -0.68 22.75
C ASN A 144 -9.73 -0.21 22.80
N LYS A 145 -8.77 -1.15 22.78
CA LYS A 145 -7.34 -0.85 22.75
C LYS A 145 -6.80 -0.59 21.35
N CYS A 146 -7.53 -1.04 20.34
CA CYS A 146 -7.29 -0.73 18.94
C CYS A 146 -8.63 -0.52 18.22
N LYS A 147 -8.57 -0.07 16.97
CA LYS A 147 -9.71 0.09 16.06
C LYS A 147 -9.43 -0.65 14.76
N GLU A 148 -10.48 -0.97 14.01
CA GLU A 148 -10.36 -1.57 12.67
C GLU A 148 -9.40 -0.77 11.75
N ASP A 149 -9.40 0.56 11.88
CA ASP A 149 -8.56 1.48 11.09
C ASP A 149 -7.06 1.42 11.42
N ASP A 150 -6.70 0.74 12.51
CA ASP A 150 -5.30 0.45 12.85
C ASP A 150 -4.73 -0.71 12.02
N PHE A 151 -5.57 -1.39 11.22
CA PHE A 151 -5.21 -2.56 10.44
C PHE A 151 -5.42 -2.30 8.94
N LYS A 152 -4.59 -2.93 8.11
CA LYS A 152 -4.77 -2.97 6.67
C LYS A 152 -4.50 -4.38 6.17
N PHE A 153 -5.48 -4.92 5.46
CA PHE A 153 -5.51 -6.31 5.01
C PHE A 153 -5.19 -6.41 3.53
N PHE A 154 -4.31 -7.33 3.18
CA PHE A 154 -3.86 -7.55 1.82
C PHE A 154 -4.08 -8.99 1.41
N TYR A 155 -4.69 -9.23 0.26
CA TYR A 155 -4.60 -10.49 -0.42
C TYR A 155 -3.28 -10.54 -1.17
N ARG A 156 -2.43 -11.54 -0.86
CA ARG A 156 -1.10 -11.72 -1.48
C ARG A 156 -0.15 -10.54 -1.25
N TYR A 157 1.05 -10.65 -1.82
CA TYR A 157 2.12 -9.66 -1.71
C TYR A 157 2.94 -9.60 -3.00
N THR A 158 3.70 -8.52 -3.21
CA THR A 158 4.68 -8.40 -4.31
C THR A 158 6.01 -8.96 -3.88
N ARG A 159 6.72 -9.63 -4.78
CA ARG A 159 8.05 -10.21 -4.51
C ARG A 159 9.01 -9.93 -5.65
N TRP A 160 10.25 -9.61 -5.29
CA TRP A 160 11.39 -9.55 -6.20
C TRP A 160 12.39 -10.63 -5.82
N VAL A 161 12.94 -11.31 -6.82
CA VAL A 161 14.10 -12.16 -6.59
C VAL A 161 15.33 -11.30 -6.30
N ARG A 162 16.39 -11.93 -5.76
CA ARG A 162 17.66 -11.26 -5.46
C ARG A 162 18.14 -10.37 -6.60
N GLY A 163 18.42 -9.10 -6.31
CA GLY A 163 18.97 -8.11 -7.24
C GLY A 163 17.96 -7.49 -8.21
N GLN A 164 16.78 -8.07 -8.37
CA GLN A 164 15.80 -7.61 -9.36
C GLN A 164 15.27 -6.21 -9.02
N LEU A 165 14.95 -5.93 -7.75
CA LEU A 165 14.42 -4.62 -7.36
C LEU A 165 15.46 -3.52 -7.56
N GLU A 166 16.72 -3.80 -7.25
CA GLU A 166 17.86 -2.91 -7.43
C GLU A 166 18.07 -2.59 -8.91
N GLU A 167 17.94 -3.58 -9.80
CA GLU A 167 18.00 -3.40 -11.24
C GLU A 167 16.83 -2.55 -11.75
N GLU A 168 15.61 -2.78 -11.25
CA GLU A 168 14.44 -1.97 -11.61
C GLU A 168 14.57 -0.52 -11.15
N VAL A 169 15.08 -0.27 -9.95
CA VAL A 169 15.41 1.09 -9.45
C VAL A 169 16.47 1.74 -10.33
N LYS A 170 17.57 1.04 -10.65
CA LYS A 170 18.62 1.55 -11.54
C LYS A 170 18.10 1.88 -12.93
N ALA A 171 17.13 1.11 -13.42
CA ALA A 171 16.45 1.36 -14.68
C ALA A 171 15.42 2.50 -14.62
N GLY A 172 15.22 3.13 -13.46
CA GLY A 172 14.30 4.26 -13.29
C GLY A 172 12.83 3.84 -13.19
N LYS A 173 12.54 2.58 -12.85
CA LYS A 173 11.14 2.10 -12.74
C LYS A 173 10.43 2.56 -11.48
N TRP A 174 11.20 2.84 -10.44
CA TRP A 174 10.69 3.18 -9.12
C TRP A 174 11.34 4.47 -8.60
N PHE A 175 10.54 5.39 -8.09
CA PHE A 175 11.01 6.36 -7.12
C PHE A 175 10.98 5.74 -5.73
N ILE A 176 11.99 6.02 -4.91
CA ILE A 176 12.06 5.55 -3.52
C ILE A 176 11.73 6.73 -2.62
N ALA A 177 10.84 6.51 -1.66
CA ALA A 177 10.44 7.53 -0.70
C ALA A 177 10.30 6.95 0.71
N ALA A 178 10.50 7.79 1.72
CA ALA A 178 9.99 7.53 3.05
C ALA A 178 8.58 8.13 3.15
N GLY A 179 7.76 7.60 4.06
CA GLY A 179 6.45 8.17 4.34
C GLY A 179 5.97 7.85 5.74
N SER A 180 5.05 8.67 6.25
CA SER A 180 4.46 8.43 7.56
C SER A 180 3.58 7.17 7.57
N SER A 181 3.42 6.55 8.75
CA SER A 181 2.49 5.42 8.92
C SER A 181 1.07 5.79 8.50
N ASP A 182 0.66 7.04 8.68
CA ASP A 182 -0.66 7.52 8.25
C ASP A 182 -0.87 7.54 6.73
N LEU A 183 0.20 7.62 5.94
CA LEU A 183 0.11 7.38 4.49
C LEU A 183 -0.04 5.89 4.17
N ILE A 184 0.69 5.02 4.88
CA ILE A 184 0.70 3.56 4.63
C ILE A 184 -0.69 2.97 4.86
N PHE A 185 -1.33 3.37 5.96
CA PHE A 185 -2.65 2.91 6.37
C PHE A 185 -3.81 3.76 5.83
N ARG A 186 -3.52 4.77 5.02
CA ARG A 186 -4.55 5.56 4.36
C ARG A 186 -5.50 4.62 3.59
N LYS A 187 -6.80 4.81 3.78
CA LYS A 187 -7.82 4.11 3.01
C LYS A 187 -7.89 4.69 1.60
N SER A 188 -7.96 3.84 0.58
CA SER A 188 -8.32 4.29 -0.76
C SER A 188 -9.78 4.75 -0.74
N SER A 189 -10.03 5.99 -1.13
CA SER A 189 -11.38 6.54 -1.29
C SER A 189 -11.60 6.88 -2.75
N LYS A 190 -12.85 6.74 -3.22
CA LYS A 190 -13.26 7.18 -4.57
C LYS A 190 -13.26 8.71 -4.71
N GLU A 191 -13.38 9.42 -3.59
CA GLU A 191 -13.54 10.89 -3.54
C GLU A 191 -12.23 11.63 -3.25
N GLY A 192 -11.18 10.90 -2.83
CA GLY A 192 -9.87 11.48 -2.52
C GLY A 192 -8.87 11.25 -3.65
N ALA A 193 -7.75 11.98 -3.62
CA ALA A 193 -6.70 11.80 -4.62
C ALA A 193 -6.15 10.37 -4.55
N PRO A 194 -5.68 9.81 -5.67
CA PRO A 194 -4.90 8.58 -5.64
C PRO A 194 -3.71 8.70 -4.68
N LEU A 195 -3.38 7.63 -3.95
CA LEU A 195 -2.26 7.63 -3.00
C LEU A 195 -0.95 8.03 -3.70
N TRP A 196 -0.73 7.55 -4.92
CA TRP A 196 0.42 7.90 -5.75
C TRP A 196 0.57 9.42 -5.96
N LYS A 197 -0.54 10.13 -6.23
CA LYS A 197 -0.57 11.58 -6.38
C LYS A 197 -0.21 12.26 -5.06
N GLU A 198 -0.86 11.85 -3.97
CA GLU A 198 -0.62 12.42 -2.64
C GLU A 198 0.84 12.28 -2.18
N VAL A 199 1.45 11.10 -2.39
CA VAL A 199 2.86 10.87 -2.00
C VAL A 199 3.81 11.74 -2.84
N LEU A 200 3.63 11.83 -4.16
CA LEU A 200 4.47 12.69 -5.00
C LEU A 200 4.32 14.18 -4.69
N GLU A 201 3.12 14.62 -4.37
CA GLU A 201 2.85 16.00 -3.95
C GLU A 201 3.53 16.32 -2.61
N LEU A 202 3.47 15.39 -1.64
CA LEU A 202 4.16 15.53 -0.35
C LEU A 202 5.69 15.53 -0.49
N MET A 203 6.26 14.73 -1.40
CA MET A 203 7.68 14.78 -1.72
C MET A 203 8.12 16.14 -2.29
N GLY A 204 7.18 16.89 -2.89
CA GLY A 204 7.39 18.27 -3.35
C GLY A 204 8.39 18.41 -4.50
N GLY A 205 8.79 19.66 -4.77
CA GLY A 205 9.82 19.98 -5.78
C GLY A 205 9.54 19.36 -7.15
N ARG A 206 10.53 18.62 -7.69
CA ARG A 206 10.42 17.94 -8.98
C ARG A 206 9.30 16.90 -9.03
N TYR A 207 8.96 16.27 -7.90
CA TYR A 207 7.95 15.21 -7.84
C TYR A 207 6.54 15.76 -8.02
N SER A 208 6.26 16.94 -7.45
CA SER A 208 5.00 17.65 -7.69
C SER A 208 4.84 18.01 -9.18
N LEU A 209 5.90 18.44 -9.85
CA LEU A 209 5.87 18.72 -11.29
C LEU A 209 5.63 17.44 -12.13
N ILE A 210 6.31 16.34 -11.79
CA ILE A 210 6.10 15.03 -12.42
C ILE A 210 4.65 14.57 -12.24
N CYS A 211 4.09 14.76 -11.04
CA CYS A 211 2.71 14.43 -10.74
C CYS A 211 1.75 15.23 -11.62
N LYS A 212 1.89 16.56 -11.66
CA LYS A 212 1.07 17.43 -12.51
C LYS A 212 1.17 17.06 -13.99
N ALA A 213 2.38 16.79 -14.49
CA ALA A 213 2.59 16.33 -15.86
C ALA A 213 1.85 15.01 -16.15
N ALA A 214 1.90 14.05 -15.23
CA ALA A 214 1.25 12.76 -15.39
C ALA A 214 -0.29 12.85 -15.44
N TYR A 215 -0.88 13.86 -14.80
CA TYR A 215 -2.32 14.11 -14.83
C TYR A 215 -2.75 15.20 -15.84
N ASN A 216 -1.84 15.71 -16.66
CA ASN A 216 -2.09 16.84 -17.58
C ASN A 216 -2.59 18.11 -16.86
N GLU A 217 -2.09 18.35 -15.64
CA GLU A 217 -2.44 19.49 -14.78
C GLU A 217 -1.40 20.64 -14.84
N LEU A 218 -0.54 20.67 -15.88
CA LEU A 218 0.47 21.71 -16.10
C LEU A 218 -0.08 22.95 -16.80
#